data_AF-A0A7J3QZN9-F1
#
_entry.id   AF-A0A7J3QZN9-F1
#
_cell.length_a   1.000
_cell.length_b   1.000
_cell.length_c   1.000
_cell.angle_alpha   90.00
_cell.angle_beta   90.00
_cell.angle_gamma   90.00
#
_symmetry.space_group_name_H-M   'P 1'
#
loop_
_entity.id
_entity.type
_entity.pdbx_description
1 polymer ?
#
loop_
_entity_poly.entity_id
_entity_poly.type
_entity_poly.pdbx_seq_one_letter_code
_entity_poly.pdbx_strand_id
1 'polypeptide(L)'
;MLEKCEAGEKEKYYAEPINTLRESSRLDSMSKDKANASGNAEITAEGLVSEKGVEVAEKSSVDALNERGYGVLEDGKLKLTWYEALYLLEKGMLQVRSKTGEQVYFRMLLDLYEKESENAWSSYLLYRDLRGRGYVVREGFGANIDFRLYERGAYGKDTASYLIMSTQEGQPTPVGDLLETLQRVQTQKKELILAVMNRRGEIVYYEVNELHT
;
A
#
# COMPACT_ATOMS: atom_id res chain seq x y z
N MET A 1 55.69 21.81 11.65
CA MET A 1 55.10 20.48 11.91
C MET A 1 53.60 20.66 11.74
N LEU A 2 53.10 20.14 10.63
CA LEU A 2 51.67 20.09 10.29
C LEU A 2 51.03 19.02 11.19
N GLU A 3 49.82 19.27 11.71
CA GLU A 3 48.75 18.28 11.63
C GLU A 3 47.39 18.94 11.89
N LYS A 4 46.45 18.57 11.02
CA LYS A 4 45.11 19.10 10.86
C LYS A 4 44.16 18.31 11.77
N CYS A 5 43.26 19.00 12.46
CA CYS A 5 42.06 18.36 13.01
C CYS A 5 41.09 18.06 11.86
N GLU A 6 40.97 16.80 11.46
CA GLU A 6 39.94 16.34 10.53
C GLU A 6 38.62 16.11 11.27
N ALA A 7 37.55 16.60 10.66
CA ALA A 7 36.17 16.45 11.11
C ALA A 7 35.72 15.00 10.87
N GLY A 8 35.30 14.32 11.93
CA GLY A 8 34.68 13.00 11.86
C GLY A 8 33.38 13.05 11.05
N GLU A 9 33.39 12.33 9.93
CA GLU A 9 32.30 12.19 8.98
C GLU A 9 31.16 11.37 9.61
N LYS A 10 29.94 11.91 9.58
CA LYS A 10 28.73 11.23 10.05
C LYS A 10 28.33 10.16 9.02
N GLU A 11 28.50 8.90 9.39
CA GLU A 11 28.05 7.76 8.60
C GLU A 11 26.51 7.74 8.56
N LYS A 12 25.94 8.14 7.42
CA LYS A 12 24.50 8.10 7.17
C LYS A 12 24.14 6.65 6.77
N TYR A 13 23.55 5.92 7.69
CA TYR A 13 22.88 4.66 7.37
C TYR A 13 21.63 4.95 6.53
N TYR A 14 21.76 4.82 5.20
CA TYR A 14 20.62 4.74 4.30
C TYR A 14 20.16 3.27 4.27
N ALA A 15 18.89 3.02 4.57
CA ALA A 15 18.26 1.72 4.32
C ALA A 15 18.17 1.49 2.81
N GLU A 16 18.66 0.36 2.33
CA GLU A 16 18.55 -0.02 0.92
C GLU A 16 17.08 -0.31 0.55
N PRO A 17 16.64 0.04 -0.67
CA PRO A 17 15.33 -0.34 -1.15
C PRO A 17 15.20 -1.87 -1.20
N ILE A 18 14.02 -2.41 -0.86
CA ILE A 18 13.63 -3.84 -0.82
C ILE A 18 13.95 -4.63 -2.13
N ASN A 19 14.45 -3.99 -3.19
CA ASN A 19 14.62 -4.58 -4.51
C ASN A 19 16.02 -5.14 -4.83
N THR A 20 17.01 -5.15 -3.93
CA THR A 20 18.39 -5.56 -4.30
C THR A 20 18.71 -7.05 -4.22
N LEU A 21 17.83 -7.93 -3.71
CA LEU A 21 18.17 -9.35 -3.45
C LEU A 21 17.57 -10.39 -4.40
N ARG A 22 17.14 -10.00 -5.61
CA ARG A 22 16.67 -10.98 -6.62
C ARG A 22 17.11 -10.73 -8.06
N GLU A 23 18.08 -9.85 -8.29
CA GLU A 23 18.58 -9.53 -9.65
C GLU A 23 19.91 -10.22 -10.02
N SER A 24 20.57 -10.94 -9.10
CA SER A 24 21.85 -11.61 -9.41
C SER A 24 21.73 -12.91 -10.21
N SER A 25 20.52 -13.41 -10.45
CA SER A 25 20.30 -14.71 -11.11
C SER A 25 19.64 -14.65 -12.50
N ARG A 26 19.48 -13.46 -13.10
CA ARG A 26 18.84 -13.29 -14.43
C ARG A 26 19.65 -12.52 -15.48
N LEU A 27 20.95 -12.32 -15.27
CA LEU A 27 21.80 -11.58 -16.22
C LEU A 27 22.23 -12.37 -17.48
N ASP A 28 21.85 -13.64 -17.63
CA ASP A 28 22.05 -14.40 -18.87
C ASP A 28 20.73 -14.63 -19.61
N SER A 29 20.21 -13.58 -20.27
CA SER A 29 19.46 -13.64 -21.54
C SER A 29 18.75 -12.32 -21.86
N MET A 30 19.52 -11.26 -22.14
CA MET A 30 19.00 -10.10 -22.86
C MET A 30 19.08 -10.36 -24.37
N SER A 31 17.94 -10.63 -25.01
CA SER A 31 17.73 -10.16 -26.38
C SER A 31 16.24 -10.06 -26.73
N LYS A 32 15.83 -8.81 -26.96
CA LYS A 32 14.60 -8.35 -27.62
C LYS A 32 13.29 -8.62 -26.85
N ASP A 33 12.72 -7.56 -26.29
CA ASP A 33 11.56 -6.90 -26.94
C ASP A 33 11.27 -5.55 -26.28
N LYS A 34 11.33 -4.51 -27.13
CA LYS A 34 10.66 -3.23 -26.90
C LYS A 34 9.18 -3.43 -27.21
N ALA A 35 8.36 -2.60 -26.56
CA ALA A 35 6.91 -2.45 -26.70
C ALA A 35 6.06 -3.35 -25.79
N ASN A 36 5.61 -2.78 -24.67
CA ASN A 36 4.18 -2.77 -24.40
C ASN A 36 3.78 -1.56 -23.54
N ALA A 37 3.60 -0.42 -24.19
CA ALA A 37 2.69 0.60 -23.70
C ALA A 37 1.26 0.11 -24.00
N SER A 38 0.69 -0.68 -23.11
CA SER A 38 -0.67 -1.22 -23.28
C SER A 38 -1.68 -0.28 -22.65
N GLY A 39 -2.70 0.07 -23.43
CA GLY A 39 -3.60 1.20 -23.26
C GLY A 39 -4.32 1.28 -21.91
N ASN A 40 -4.22 2.44 -21.28
CA ASN A 40 -5.21 2.89 -20.31
C ASN A 40 -6.34 3.57 -21.08
N ALA A 41 -7.40 2.85 -21.39
CA ALA A 41 -8.71 3.51 -21.40
C ALA A 41 -8.87 4.11 -20.00
N GLU A 42 -9.06 5.42 -19.91
CA GLU A 42 -9.36 6.11 -18.66
C GLU A 42 -10.71 5.60 -18.16
N ILE A 43 -10.69 4.54 -17.35
CA ILE A 43 -11.87 4.05 -16.65
C ILE A 43 -12.23 5.15 -15.66
N THR A 44 -13.39 5.77 -15.84
CA THR A 44 -13.97 6.68 -14.86
C THR A 44 -15.23 6.05 -14.31
N ALA A 45 -15.08 5.32 -13.20
CA ALA A 45 -16.20 4.70 -12.49
C ALA A 45 -17.00 5.76 -11.72
N GLU A 46 -18.31 5.55 -11.54
CA GLU A 46 -19.12 6.31 -10.58
C GLU A 46 -19.37 5.49 -9.32
N GLY A 47 -19.18 6.10 -8.16
CA GLY A 47 -19.40 5.48 -6.85
C GLY A 47 -20.24 6.35 -5.92
N LEU A 48 -20.93 5.71 -4.98
CA LEU A 48 -21.74 6.34 -3.95
C LEU A 48 -21.10 6.16 -2.58
N VAL A 49 -21.05 7.23 -1.78
CA VAL A 49 -20.57 7.15 -0.39
C VAL A 49 -21.46 6.18 0.41
N SER A 50 -20.81 5.22 1.06
CA SER A 50 -21.42 4.23 1.95
C SER A 50 -20.92 4.40 3.39
N GLU A 51 -21.30 3.49 4.29
CA GLU A 51 -20.94 3.57 5.71
C GLU A 51 -19.46 3.31 6.01
N LYS A 52 -18.72 2.65 5.10
CA LYS A 52 -17.31 2.27 5.33
C LYS A 52 -16.41 2.59 4.13
N GLY A 53 -16.87 3.47 3.25
CA GLY A 53 -16.16 3.81 2.02
C GLY A 53 -17.10 4.22 0.89
N VAL A 54 -16.90 3.60 -0.28
CA VAL A 54 -17.63 3.91 -1.51
C VAL A 54 -18.09 2.63 -2.20
N GLU A 55 -19.32 2.60 -2.70
CA GLU A 55 -19.86 1.49 -3.49
C GLU A 55 -19.92 1.85 -4.98
N VAL A 56 -19.42 0.96 -5.83
CA VAL A 56 -19.57 1.02 -7.29
C VAL A 56 -20.52 -0.11 -7.72
N ALA A 57 -21.54 0.21 -8.50
CA ALA A 57 -22.58 -0.75 -8.90
C ALA A 57 -22.60 -1.06 -10.40
N GLU A 58 -22.01 -0.19 -11.23
CA GLU A 58 -21.99 -0.39 -12.68
C GLU A 58 -21.08 -1.56 -13.04
N LYS A 59 -21.64 -2.56 -13.75
CA LYS A 59 -21.00 -3.87 -13.92
C LYS A 59 -19.64 -3.79 -14.61
N SER A 60 -19.49 -2.97 -15.65
CA SER A 60 -18.22 -2.85 -16.37
C SER A 60 -17.12 -2.21 -15.49
N SER A 61 -17.48 -1.23 -14.67
CA SER A 61 -16.61 -0.57 -13.71
C SER A 61 -16.24 -1.50 -12.56
N VAL A 62 -17.21 -2.26 -12.04
CA VAL A 62 -17.00 -3.28 -11.01
C VAL A 62 -15.97 -4.30 -11.49
N ASP A 63 -16.17 -4.87 -12.68
CA ASP A 63 -15.27 -5.90 -13.21
C ASP A 63 -13.87 -5.33 -13.46
N ALA A 64 -13.79 -4.16 -14.11
CA ALA A 64 -12.51 -3.57 -14.46
C ALA A 64 -11.68 -3.10 -13.23
N LEU A 65 -12.34 -2.62 -12.17
CA LEU A 65 -11.65 -2.27 -10.92
C LEU A 65 -11.26 -3.50 -10.10
N ASN A 66 -12.13 -4.51 -10.03
CA ASN A 66 -11.87 -5.74 -9.29
C ASN A 66 -10.71 -6.54 -9.90
N GLU A 67 -10.62 -6.64 -11.24
CA GLU A 67 -9.49 -7.26 -11.94
C GLU A 67 -8.15 -6.58 -11.63
N ARG A 68 -8.17 -5.28 -11.33
CA ARG A 68 -6.99 -4.50 -10.90
C ARG A 68 -6.74 -4.57 -9.38
N GLY A 69 -7.53 -5.38 -8.67
CA GLY A 69 -7.40 -5.67 -7.25
C GLY A 69 -7.92 -4.58 -6.31
N TYR A 70 -8.79 -3.69 -6.80
CA TYR A 70 -9.50 -2.73 -5.94
C TYR A 70 -10.80 -3.32 -5.40
N GLY A 71 -11.13 -3.03 -4.15
CA GLY A 71 -12.44 -3.27 -3.54
C GLY A 71 -12.79 -4.74 -3.32
N VAL A 72 -13.87 -4.98 -2.59
CA VAL A 72 -14.42 -6.32 -2.35
C VAL A 72 -15.75 -6.43 -3.06
N LEU A 73 -15.92 -7.46 -3.89
CA LEU A 73 -17.20 -7.75 -4.53
C LEU A 73 -18.17 -8.34 -3.50
N GLU A 74 -19.27 -7.65 -3.26
CA GLU A 74 -20.34 -8.06 -2.35
C GLU A 74 -21.70 -7.61 -2.91
N ASP A 75 -22.66 -8.53 -2.96
CA ASP A 75 -24.01 -8.28 -3.50
C ASP A 75 -24.04 -7.65 -4.90
N GLY A 76 -23.08 -8.03 -5.76
CA GLY A 76 -22.97 -7.51 -7.13
C GLY A 76 -22.42 -6.09 -7.23
N LYS A 77 -22.03 -5.48 -6.10
CA LYS A 77 -21.38 -4.17 -6.03
C LYS A 77 -19.94 -4.33 -5.59
N LEU A 78 -19.09 -3.41 -6.01
CA LEU A 78 -17.72 -3.31 -5.52
C LEU A 78 -17.67 -2.34 -4.35
N LYS A 79 -17.37 -2.84 -3.16
CA LYS A 79 -17.14 -2.03 -1.96
C LYS A 79 -15.68 -1.62 -1.91
N LEU A 80 -15.42 -0.34 -2.07
CA LEU A 80 -14.11 0.28 -1.92
C LEU A 80 -13.98 0.80 -0.50
N THR A 81 -12.86 0.52 0.15
CA THR A 81 -12.48 1.17 1.41
C THR A 81 -12.19 2.66 1.17
N TRP A 82 -12.15 3.46 2.24
CA TRP A 82 -11.87 4.90 2.14
C TRP A 82 -10.55 5.22 1.43
N TYR A 83 -9.46 4.53 1.79
CA TYR A 83 -8.14 4.76 1.18
C TYR A 83 -8.09 4.31 -0.30
N GLU A 84 -8.83 3.25 -0.67
CA GLU A 84 -8.98 2.83 -2.07
C GLU A 84 -9.73 3.89 -2.88
N ALA A 85 -10.85 4.38 -2.34
CA ALA A 85 -11.67 5.39 -3.00
C ALA A 85 -10.92 6.72 -3.14
N LEU A 86 -10.20 7.16 -2.12
CA LEU A 86 -9.34 8.34 -2.17
C LEU A 86 -8.27 8.23 -3.27
N TYR A 87 -7.60 7.08 -3.34
CA TYR A 87 -6.59 6.83 -4.37
C TYR A 87 -7.18 6.83 -5.78
N LEU A 88 -8.30 6.15 -6.00
CA LEU A 88 -8.96 6.10 -7.30
C LEU A 88 -9.47 7.48 -7.73
N LEU A 89 -10.01 8.26 -6.78
CA LEU A 89 -10.44 9.64 -7.00
C LEU A 89 -9.26 10.54 -7.38
N GLU A 90 -8.13 10.44 -6.68
CA GLU A 90 -6.89 11.18 -7.00
C GLU A 90 -6.36 10.83 -8.39
N LYS A 91 -6.47 9.56 -8.81
CA LYS A 91 -6.07 9.10 -10.15
C LYS A 91 -7.07 9.44 -11.25
N GLY A 92 -8.20 10.08 -10.94
CA GLY A 92 -9.26 10.38 -11.91
C GLY A 92 -10.03 9.14 -12.38
N MET A 93 -9.88 8.01 -11.67
CA MET A 93 -10.49 6.73 -12.02
C MET A 93 -11.87 6.51 -11.39
N LEU A 94 -12.25 7.37 -10.44
CA LEU A 94 -13.50 7.30 -9.70
C LEU A 94 -14.08 8.70 -9.53
N GLN A 95 -15.35 8.88 -9.82
CA GLN A 95 -16.16 10.00 -9.37
C GLN A 95 -17.04 9.54 -8.21
N VAL A 96 -17.09 10.32 -7.14
CA VAL A 96 -17.85 9.97 -5.94
C VAL A 96 -19.01 10.94 -5.75
N ARG A 97 -20.21 10.40 -5.49
CA ARG A 97 -21.39 11.18 -5.11
C ARG A 97 -21.85 10.83 -3.69
N SER A 98 -22.43 11.81 -3.02
CA SER A 98 -23.08 11.61 -1.73
C SER A 98 -24.43 10.89 -1.89
N LYS A 99 -25.05 10.50 -0.78
CA LYS A 99 -26.43 9.98 -0.77
C LYS A 99 -27.46 10.99 -1.29
N THR A 100 -27.15 12.29 -1.27
CA THR A 100 -28.00 13.37 -1.80
C THR A 100 -27.72 13.67 -3.28
N GLY A 101 -26.76 12.98 -3.90
CA GLY A 101 -26.37 13.15 -5.30
C GLY A 101 -25.31 14.22 -5.58
N GLU A 102 -24.84 14.92 -4.53
CA GLU A 102 -23.81 15.94 -4.64
C GLU A 102 -22.44 15.33 -4.92
N GLN A 103 -21.61 16.02 -5.71
CA GLN A 103 -20.24 15.60 -5.96
C GLN A 103 -19.41 15.68 -4.67
N VAL A 104 -18.69 14.60 -4.38
CA VAL A 104 -17.75 14.53 -3.25
C VAL A 104 -16.33 14.63 -3.79
N TYR A 105 -15.61 15.66 -3.36
CA TYR A 105 -14.21 15.86 -3.73
C TYR A 105 -13.26 15.20 -2.72
N PHE A 106 -11.99 15.07 -3.10
CA PHE A 106 -10.95 14.41 -2.29
C PHE A 106 -10.96 14.86 -0.83
N ARG A 107 -10.98 16.17 -0.58
CA ARG A 107 -10.97 16.72 0.78
C ARG A 107 -12.18 16.27 1.59
N MET A 108 -13.37 16.33 1.00
CA MET A 108 -14.60 15.91 1.67
C MET A 108 -14.59 14.41 1.97
N LEU A 109 -14.06 13.59 1.06
CA LEU A 109 -13.94 12.15 1.26
C LEU A 109 -12.93 11.82 2.37
N LEU A 110 -11.82 12.56 2.43
CA LEU A 110 -10.83 12.43 3.50
C LEU A 110 -11.42 12.84 4.85
N ASP A 111 -12.16 13.96 4.91
CA ASP A 111 -12.80 14.41 6.14
C ASP A 111 -13.85 13.39 6.65
N LEU A 112 -14.46 12.58 5.76
CA LEU A 112 -15.31 11.45 6.15
C LEU A 112 -14.47 10.31 6.76
N TYR A 113 -13.36 9.96 6.12
CA TYR A 113 -12.48 8.91 6.63
C TYR A 113 -11.85 9.27 7.98
N GLU A 114 -11.43 10.52 8.18
CA GLU A 114 -10.85 11.02 9.44
C GLU A 114 -11.84 10.94 10.62
N LYS A 115 -13.14 10.94 10.37
CA LYS A 115 -14.16 10.72 11.42
C LYS A 115 -14.24 9.27 11.89
N GLU A 116 -13.81 8.33 11.05
CA GLU A 116 -13.85 6.90 11.35
C GLU A 116 -12.50 6.35 11.84
N SER A 117 -11.40 6.98 11.44
CA SER A 117 -10.06 6.51 11.78
C SER A 117 -9.11 7.67 12.05
N GLU A 118 -8.49 7.67 13.24
CA GLU A 118 -7.40 8.59 13.58
C GLU A 118 -6.18 8.40 12.66
N ASN A 119 -6.03 7.22 12.07
CA ASN A 119 -4.96 6.86 11.14
C ASN A 119 -5.34 7.07 9.67
N ALA A 120 -6.47 7.73 9.37
CA ALA A 120 -6.99 7.90 8.02
C ALA A 120 -5.94 8.42 7.03
N TRP A 121 -5.25 9.50 7.40
CA TRP A 121 -4.23 10.11 6.57
C TRP A 121 -3.02 9.19 6.36
N SER A 122 -2.50 8.56 7.42
CA SER A 122 -1.36 7.65 7.34
C SER A 122 -1.69 6.40 6.51
N SER A 123 -2.86 5.80 6.70
CA SER A 123 -3.31 4.63 5.93
C SER A 123 -3.45 4.95 4.45
N TYR A 124 -4.00 6.12 4.10
CA TYR A 124 -4.08 6.57 2.72
C TYR A 124 -2.70 6.83 2.11
N LEU A 125 -1.79 7.52 2.82
CA LEU A 125 -0.44 7.78 2.32
C LEU A 125 0.34 6.49 2.06
N LEU A 126 0.25 5.52 2.98
CA LEU A 126 0.87 4.20 2.84
C LEU A 126 0.27 3.43 1.66
N TYR A 127 -1.07 3.38 1.56
CA TYR A 127 -1.75 2.75 0.44
C TYR A 127 -1.34 3.39 -0.91
N ARG A 128 -1.28 4.72 -0.97
CA ARG A 128 -0.90 5.48 -2.17
C ARG A 128 0.53 5.17 -2.61
N ASP A 129 1.48 5.14 -1.67
CA ASP A 129 2.89 4.83 -1.98
C ASP A 129 3.03 3.39 -2.50
N LEU A 130 2.42 2.42 -1.83
CA LEU A 130 2.47 1.01 -2.22
C LEU A 130 1.79 0.75 -3.58
N ARG A 131 0.60 1.31 -3.81
CA ARG A 131 -0.06 1.25 -5.13
C ARG A 131 0.74 1.97 -6.21
N GLY A 132 1.34 3.12 -5.89
CA GLY A 132 2.22 3.86 -6.80
C GLY A 132 3.45 3.07 -7.23
N ARG A 133 3.96 2.18 -6.36
CA ARG A 133 5.03 1.21 -6.67
C ARG A 133 4.53 -0.02 -7.44
N GLY A 134 3.25 -0.11 -7.77
CA GLY A 134 2.68 -1.18 -8.60
C GLY A 134 2.32 -2.46 -7.84
N TYR A 135 2.36 -2.45 -6.50
CA TYR A 135 1.80 -3.56 -5.72
C TYR A 135 0.27 -3.56 -5.82
N VAL A 136 -0.33 -4.74 -5.68
CA VAL A 136 -1.74 -4.81 -5.30
C VAL A 136 -1.81 -4.86 -3.78
N VAL A 137 -2.47 -3.86 -3.20
CA VAL A 137 -2.61 -3.67 -1.77
C VAL A 137 -4.02 -4.07 -1.37
N ARG A 138 -4.14 -4.98 -0.40
CA ARG A 138 -5.42 -5.38 0.19
C ARG A 138 -5.37 -5.17 1.69
N GLU A 139 -6.54 -5.03 2.30
CA GLU A 139 -6.65 -5.01 3.75
C GLU A 139 -5.98 -6.24 4.36
N GLY A 140 -5.22 -5.99 5.42
CA GLY A 140 -4.54 -6.99 6.23
C GLY A 140 -5.51 -7.92 6.95
N PHE A 141 -4.96 -8.85 7.72
CA PHE A 141 -5.77 -9.74 8.56
C PHE A 141 -5.13 -9.90 9.93
N GLY A 142 -5.97 -9.99 10.96
CA GLY A 142 -5.51 -10.06 12.35
C GLY A 142 -5.20 -8.68 12.94
N ALA A 143 -4.78 -8.68 14.20
CA ALA A 143 -4.30 -7.48 14.86
C ALA A 143 -2.91 -7.09 14.30
N ASN A 144 -2.64 -5.78 14.22
CA ASN A 144 -1.33 -5.19 13.89
C ASN A 144 -0.82 -5.40 12.45
N ILE A 145 -1.65 -5.92 11.53
CA ILE A 145 -1.34 -5.94 10.10
C ILE A 145 -2.32 -5.04 9.37
N ASP A 146 -1.82 -3.93 8.82
CA ASP A 146 -2.62 -2.97 8.08
C ASP A 146 -2.94 -3.48 6.67
N PHE A 147 -1.93 -4.03 6.00
CA PHE A 147 -2.06 -4.45 4.60
C PHE A 147 -1.41 -5.80 4.31
N ARG A 148 -1.90 -6.45 3.26
CA ARG A 148 -1.22 -7.55 2.59
C ARG A 148 -0.96 -7.18 1.14
N LEU A 149 0.23 -7.50 0.65
CA LEU A 149 0.70 -7.09 -0.67
C LEU A 149 0.91 -8.28 -1.59
N TYR A 150 0.49 -8.10 -2.83
CA TYR A 150 0.81 -8.99 -3.92
C TYR A 150 1.84 -8.31 -4.81
N GLU A 151 2.86 -9.08 -5.19
CA GLU A 151 3.82 -8.65 -6.20
C GLU A 151 3.13 -8.32 -7.53
N ARG A 152 3.84 -7.58 -8.38
CA ARG A 152 3.36 -7.18 -9.69
C ARG A 152 3.00 -8.42 -10.52
N GLY A 153 1.73 -8.50 -10.94
CA GLY A 153 1.22 -9.62 -11.75
C GLY A 153 0.90 -10.90 -10.97
N ALA A 154 1.13 -10.93 -9.66
CA ALA A 154 0.84 -12.07 -8.79
C ALA A 154 -0.62 -12.10 -8.31
N TYR A 155 -1.30 -10.96 -8.28
CA TYR A 155 -2.70 -10.88 -7.84
C TYR A 155 -3.62 -11.76 -8.70
N GLY A 156 -4.46 -12.57 -8.05
CA GLY A 156 -5.36 -13.53 -8.69
C GLY A 156 -4.69 -14.85 -9.12
N LYS A 157 -3.37 -14.96 -9.03
CA LYS A 157 -2.60 -16.16 -9.39
C LYS A 157 -1.91 -16.78 -8.18
N ASP A 158 -1.27 -15.93 -7.38
CA ASP A 158 -0.52 -16.30 -6.19
C ASP A 158 -1.12 -15.66 -4.93
N THR A 159 -0.63 -16.11 -3.77
CA THR A 159 -0.98 -15.50 -2.48
C THR A 159 -0.14 -14.24 -2.23
N ALA A 160 -0.58 -13.38 -1.31
CA ALA A 160 0.20 -12.20 -0.89
C ALA A 160 1.62 -12.61 -0.45
N SER A 161 2.65 -11.87 -0.85
CA SER A 161 4.05 -12.13 -0.45
C SER A 161 4.39 -11.45 0.88
N TYR A 162 3.87 -10.23 1.08
CA TYR A 162 4.23 -9.36 2.21
C TYR A 162 3.03 -9.01 3.06
N LEU A 163 3.25 -8.91 4.37
CA LEU A 163 2.32 -8.33 5.34
C LEU A 163 2.94 -7.05 5.90
N ILE A 164 2.17 -5.97 5.92
CA ILE A 164 2.62 -4.65 6.34
C ILE A 164 2.09 -4.35 7.74
N MET A 165 3.01 -4.09 8.67
CA MET A 165 2.74 -3.42 9.92
C MET A 165 3.20 -1.97 9.78
N SER A 166 2.34 -1.00 10.02
CA SER A 166 2.70 0.41 9.97
C SER A 166 2.88 1.01 11.36
N THR A 167 3.77 1.99 11.46
CA THR A 167 3.97 2.78 12.68
C THR A 167 4.35 4.22 12.30
N GLN A 168 4.07 5.16 13.19
CA GLN A 168 4.40 6.57 13.00
C GLN A 168 5.58 6.95 13.89
N GLU A 169 6.46 7.81 13.38
CA GLU A 169 7.62 8.31 14.11
C GLU A 169 7.19 9.01 15.40
N GLY A 170 7.70 8.52 16.52
CA GLY A 170 7.36 9.02 17.85
C GLY A 170 6.13 8.37 18.49
N GLN A 171 5.47 7.42 17.81
CA GLN A 171 4.48 6.53 18.43
C GLN A 171 5.18 5.28 18.99
N PRO A 172 5.04 4.98 20.29
CA PRO A 172 5.58 3.76 20.86
C PRO A 172 4.88 2.53 20.26
N THR A 173 5.65 1.62 19.66
CA THR A 173 5.17 0.29 19.26
C THR A 173 5.73 -0.73 20.25
N PRO A 174 4.88 -1.46 20.99
CA PRO A 174 5.35 -2.51 21.89
C PRO A 174 6.13 -3.58 21.11
N VAL A 175 7.33 -3.93 21.60
CA VAL A 175 8.15 -4.97 20.96
C VAL A 175 7.46 -6.34 21.00
N GLY A 176 6.62 -6.59 22.02
CA GLY A 176 5.79 -7.78 22.12
C GLY A 176 4.86 -7.93 20.91
N ASP A 177 4.13 -6.87 20.57
CA ASP A 177 3.21 -6.86 19.41
C ASP A 177 3.95 -7.14 18.11
N LEU A 178 5.14 -6.57 17.93
CA LEU A 178 5.99 -6.83 16.78
C LEU A 178 6.42 -8.31 16.71
N LEU A 179 6.86 -8.87 17.84
CA LEU A 179 7.32 -10.26 17.91
C LEU A 179 6.18 -11.25 17.67
N GLU A 180 5.02 -11.05 18.29
CA GLU A 180 3.82 -11.88 18.08
C GLU A 180 3.39 -11.84 16.61
N THR A 181 3.43 -10.65 16.01
CA THR A 181 3.09 -10.49 14.60
C THR A 181 4.10 -11.19 13.71
N LEU A 182 5.40 -11.04 13.96
CA LEU A 182 6.47 -11.70 13.22
C LEU A 182 6.31 -13.22 13.22
N GLN A 183 6.12 -13.84 14.39
CA GLN A 183 5.93 -15.29 14.53
C GLN A 183 4.71 -15.77 13.73
N ARG A 184 3.61 -15.01 13.76
CA ARG A 184 2.39 -15.29 13.00
C ARG A 184 2.60 -15.15 11.48
N VAL A 185 3.38 -14.17 11.04
CA VAL A 185 3.68 -13.95 9.63
C VAL A 185 4.58 -15.07 9.08
N GLN A 186 5.61 -15.45 9.83
CA GLN A 186 6.55 -16.49 9.46
C GLN A 186 5.91 -17.88 9.38
N THR A 187 4.97 -18.21 10.27
CA THR A 187 4.20 -19.46 10.19
C THR A 187 3.37 -19.58 8.91
N GLN A 188 3.04 -18.46 8.26
CA GLN A 188 2.35 -18.42 6.97
C GLN A 188 3.30 -18.38 5.77
N LYS A 189 4.62 -18.48 6.00
CA LYS A 189 5.68 -18.34 4.99
C LYS A 189 5.55 -17.05 4.20
N LYS A 190 5.28 -15.95 4.90
CA LYS A 190 5.20 -14.59 4.35
C LYS A 190 6.27 -13.73 5.01
N GLU A 191 6.53 -12.58 4.42
CA GLU A 191 7.52 -11.63 4.92
C GLU A 191 6.81 -10.48 5.66
N LEU A 192 7.31 -10.12 6.83
CA LEU A 192 6.81 -8.98 7.60
C LEU A 192 7.62 -7.73 7.22
N ILE A 193 6.93 -6.70 6.77
CA ILE A 193 7.53 -5.40 6.48
C ILE A 193 6.97 -4.38 7.46
N LEU A 194 7.87 -3.69 8.17
CA LEU A 194 7.56 -2.55 9.02
C LEU A 194 7.63 -1.27 8.20
N ALA A 195 6.50 -0.61 8.01
CA ALA A 195 6.39 0.68 7.35
C ALA A 195 6.41 1.81 8.40
N VAL A 196 7.52 2.53 8.49
CA VAL A 196 7.69 3.66 9.43
C VAL A 196 7.45 4.96 8.70
N MET A 197 6.39 5.68 9.10
CA MET A 197 6.04 6.99 8.54
C MET A 197 6.58 8.12 9.41
N ASN A 198 7.34 9.05 8.83
CA ASN A 198 7.81 10.23 9.54
C ASN A 198 6.76 11.35 9.55
N ARG A 199 7.04 12.42 10.32
CA ARG A 199 6.12 13.57 10.45
C ARG A 199 5.87 14.35 9.15
N ARG A 200 6.66 14.12 8.11
CA ARG A 200 6.51 14.75 6.78
C ARG A 200 5.74 13.87 5.80
N GLY A 201 5.31 12.68 6.22
CA GLY A 201 4.62 11.71 5.37
C GLY A 201 5.54 10.90 4.46
N GLU A 202 6.86 10.93 4.71
CA GLU A 202 7.81 10.02 4.05
C GLU A 202 7.75 8.66 4.75
N ILE A 203 7.82 7.58 3.97
CA ILE A 203 7.68 6.21 4.46
C ILE A 203 8.98 5.46 4.20
N VAL A 204 9.53 4.85 5.25
CA VAL A 204 10.68 3.95 5.18
C VAL A 204 10.21 2.54 5.51
N TYR A 205 10.62 1.57 4.71
CA TYR A 205 10.23 0.17 4.88
C TYR A 205 11.42 -0.63 5.39
N TYR A 206 11.18 -1.46 6.41
CA TYR A 206 12.16 -2.39 6.96
C TYR A 206 11.61 -3.80 6.89
N GLU A 207 12.41 -4.74 6.38
CA GLU A 207 12.11 -6.15 6.52
C GLU A 207 12.44 -6.60 7.95
N VAL A 208 11.52 -7.30 8.60
CA VAL A 208 11.69 -7.78 9.97
C VAL A 208 11.86 -9.30 9.93
N ASN A 209 12.99 -9.78 10.42
CA ASN A 209 13.30 -11.21 10.50
C ASN A 209 13.87 -11.57 11.87
N GLU A 210 13.70 -12.85 12.23
CA GLU A 210 14.44 -13.41 13.36
C GLU A 210 15.91 -13.55 12.99
N LEU A 211 16.80 -13.01 13.81
CA LEU A 211 18.23 -13.22 13.66
C LEU A 211 18.57 -14.59 14.26
N HIS A 212 18.81 -15.58 13.41
CA HIS A 212 19.41 -16.83 13.85
C HIS A 212 20.89 -16.56 14.19
N THR A 213 21.20 -16.53 15.48
CA THR A 213 22.56 -16.43 16.01
C THR A 213 23.08 -17.81 16.36
#